data_AF-A0A1A7QH02-F1
#
_entry.id   AF-A0A1A7QH02-F1
#
_cell.length_a   1.000
_cell.length_b   1.000
_cell.length_c   1.000
_cell.angle_alpha   90.00
_cell.angle_beta   90.00
_cell.angle_gamma   90.00
#
_symmetry.space_group_name_H-M   'P 1'
#
loop_
_entity.id
_entity.type
_entity.pdbx_description
1 polymer ?
#
loop_
_entity_poly.entity_id
_entity_poly.type
_entity_poly.pdbx_seq_one_letter_code
_entity_poly.pdbx_strand_id
1 'polypeptide(L)'
;MSKGRDTRFEKGVSGNPNGRPAKRRPHVSAFDIIFDKTLTLTQGGKERELTVDEALQMQTYQAALKGSKMAVRKVLKMIEKREAALAKKTRPPAKNIQLSCHHSSDNANEALRLLEIADVDPEFTSRIKVHTWATQAALSRPGRRKFAGKDVKDIKFFTFDSDKLRWPRGRIA
;
A
#
# COMPACT_ATOMS: atom_id res chain seq x y z
N MET A 1 23.54 28.06 14.93
CA MET A 1 22.28 27.93 15.71
C MET A 1 21.58 26.64 15.29
N SER A 2 21.60 25.60 16.14
CA SER A 2 21.02 24.28 15.84
C SER A 2 19.56 24.27 16.30
N LYS A 3 18.61 24.46 15.38
CA LYS A 3 17.19 24.22 15.62
C LYS A 3 16.91 22.72 15.44
N GLY A 4 16.32 22.07 16.45
CA GLY A 4 15.72 20.74 16.26
C GLY A 4 15.88 19.71 17.39
N ARG A 5 16.26 20.09 18.61
CA ARG A 5 16.25 19.16 19.76
C ARG A 5 14.93 19.12 20.52
N ASP A 6 14.23 20.25 20.61
CA ASP A 6 13.09 20.39 21.54
C ASP A 6 11.78 19.77 21.06
N THR A 7 11.70 19.29 19.81
CA THR A 7 10.50 18.68 19.23
C THR A 7 10.60 17.16 19.07
N ARG A 8 11.71 16.55 19.50
CA ARG A 8 11.93 15.11 19.37
C ARG A 8 11.58 14.42 20.68
N PHE A 9 10.63 13.49 20.64
CA PHE A 9 10.32 12.62 21.77
C PHE A 9 11.56 11.83 22.21
N GLU A 10 11.71 11.62 23.52
CA GLU A 10 12.78 10.80 24.06
C GLU A 10 12.73 9.38 23.47
N LYS A 11 13.89 8.79 23.23
CA LYS A 11 13.97 7.44 22.68
C LYS A 11 13.32 6.46 23.66
N GLY A 12 12.21 5.85 23.24
CA GLY A 12 11.43 4.94 24.07
C GLY A 12 10.11 5.53 24.59
N VAL A 13 9.89 6.83 24.39
CA VAL A 13 8.66 7.52 24.78
C VAL A 13 7.87 7.83 23.51
N SER A 14 6.70 7.20 23.36
CA SER A 14 5.77 7.57 22.29
C SER A 14 5.07 8.88 22.68
N GLY A 15 4.92 9.81 21.73
CA GLY A 15 4.21 11.08 21.96
C GLY A 15 2.72 10.96 22.32
N ASN A 16 2.21 9.74 22.46
CA ASN A 16 0.87 9.46 22.96
C ASN A 16 0.99 8.71 24.31
N PRO A 17 0.85 9.42 25.46
CA PRO A 17 1.01 8.82 26.79
C PRO A 17 -0.02 7.73 27.09
N ASN A 18 -1.18 7.74 26.43
CA ASN A 18 -2.22 6.71 26.58
C ASN A 18 -2.04 5.53 25.62
N GLY A 19 -0.96 5.53 24.81
CA GLY A 19 -0.70 4.52 23.81
C GLY A 19 -1.78 4.44 22.74
N ARG A 20 -1.60 3.50 21.80
CA ARG A 20 -2.63 3.19 20.82
C ARG A 20 -3.84 2.59 21.56
N PRO A 21 -5.07 3.13 21.41
CA PRO A 21 -6.23 2.55 22.06
C PRO A 21 -6.39 1.08 21.67
N ALA A 22 -6.63 0.22 22.67
CA ALA A 22 -6.81 -1.20 22.45
C ALA A 22 -7.98 -1.42 21.48
N LYS A 23 -7.77 -2.29 20.48
CA LYS A 23 -8.82 -2.64 19.52
C LYS A 23 -9.99 -3.20 20.30
N ARG A 24 -11.16 -2.55 20.19
CA ARG A 24 -12.39 -2.99 20.85
C ARG A 24 -12.61 -4.47 20.51
N ARG A 25 -12.76 -5.31 21.53
CA ARG A 25 -13.05 -6.74 21.34
C ARG A 25 -14.33 -6.85 20.50
N PRO A 26 -14.40 -7.74 19.49
CA PRO A 26 -15.64 -7.95 18.77
C PRO A 26 -16.73 -8.31 19.78
N HIS A 27 -17.87 -7.63 19.70
CA HIS A 27 -19.07 -8.03 20.44
C HIS A 27 -19.51 -9.37 19.83
N VAL A 28 -19.02 -10.48 20.37
CA VAL A 28 -19.56 -11.80 20.04
C VAL A 28 -20.91 -11.85 20.73
N SER A 29 -21.97 -11.76 19.93
CA SER A 29 -23.32 -11.81 20.43
C SER A 29 -23.60 -13.25 20.89
N ALA A 30 -24.32 -13.45 22.00
CA ALA A 30 -24.76 -14.79 22.40
C ALA A 30 -25.56 -15.50 21.28
N PHE A 31 -26.13 -14.73 20.36
CA PHE A 31 -26.81 -15.22 19.17
C PHE A 31 -25.88 -15.84 18.13
N ASP A 32 -24.61 -15.40 18.05
CA ASP A 32 -23.64 -15.97 17.08
C ASP A 32 -23.42 -17.46 17.39
N ILE A 33 -23.36 -17.83 18.68
CA ILE A 33 -23.24 -19.22 19.16
C ILE A 33 -24.45 -20.07 18.76
N ILE A 34 -25.64 -19.47 18.63
CA ILE A 34 -26.86 -20.17 18.24
C ILE A 34 -26.91 -20.34 16.72
N PHE A 35 -26.47 -19.32 15.96
CA PHE A 35 -26.46 -19.39 14.50
C PHE A 35 -25.44 -20.40 13.95
N ASP A 36 -24.36 -20.68 14.70
CA ASP A 36 -23.37 -21.71 14.35
C ASP A 36 -23.87 -23.15 14.56
N LYS A 37 -25.05 -23.35 15.19
CA LYS A 37 -25.62 -24.69 15.36
C LYS A 37 -26.28 -25.19 14.08
N THR A 38 -26.24 -26.50 13.88
CA THR A 38 -26.91 -27.19 12.78
C THR A 38 -28.23 -27.83 13.24
N LEU A 39 -29.20 -27.86 12.34
CA LEU A 39 -30.52 -28.47 12.46
C LEU A 39 -30.70 -29.48 11.33
N THR A 40 -31.19 -30.67 11.65
CA THR A 40 -31.61 -31.66 10.64
C THR A 40 -33.04 -31.35 10.19
N LEU A 41 -33.21 -31.06 8.90
CA LEU A 41 -34.51 -30.81 8.28
C LEU A 41 -34.73 -31.80 7.14
N THR A 42 -35.94 -32.37 7.07
CA THR A 42 -36.34 -33.26 5.97
C THR A 42 -36.95 -32.43 4.84
N GLN A 43 -36.26 -32.34 3.69
CA GLN A 43 -36.71 -31.59 2.52
C GLN A 43 -36.90 -32.54 1.33
N GLY A 44 -38.13 -32.69 0.85
CA GLY A 44 -38.43 -33.58 -0.28
C GLY A 44 -38.11 -35.06 0.01
N GLY A 45 -38.29 -35.51 1.26
CA GLY A 45 -38.04 -36.89 1.68
C GLY A 45 -36.56 -37.23 1.95
N LYS A 46 -35.64 -36.27 1.87
CA LYS A 46 -34.23 -36.45 2.24
C LYS A 46 -33.89 -35.59 3.45
N GLU A 47 -33.20 -36.16 4.42
CA GLU A 47 -32.64 -35.41 5.55
C GLU A 47 -31.43 -34.58 5.09
N ARG A 48 -31.41 -33.31 5.49
CA ARG A 48 -30.29 -32.39 5.29
C ARG A 48 -29.99 -31.68 6.59
N GLU A 49 -28.71 -31.59 6.92
CA GLU A 49 -28.22 -30.69 7.96
C GLU A 49 -28.10 -29.27 7.37
N LEU A 50 -28.71 -28.31 8.05
CA LEU A 50 -28.70 -26.89 7.70
C LEU A 50 -28.33 -26.07 8.94
N THR A 51 -27.65 -24.95 8.76
CA THR A 51 -27.43 -24.02 9.88
C THR A 51 -28.75 -23.37 10.31
N VAL A 52 -28.82 -22.91 11.57
CA VAL A 52 -30.01 -22.21 12.08
C VAL A 52 -30.35 -20.96 11.25
N ASP A 53 -29.35 -20.22 10.77
CA ASP A 53 -29.57 -19.06 9.91
C ASP A 53 -30.17 -19.46 8.57
N GLU A 54 -29.61 -20.46 7.90
CA GLU A 54 -30.15 -20.97 6.62
C GLU A 54 -31.59 -21.46 6.77
N ALA A 55 -31.90 -22.20 7.85
CA ALA A 55 -33.26 -22.66 8.13
C ALA A 55 -34.25 -21.49 8.30
N LEU A 56 -33.86 -20.44 9.03
CA LEU A 56 -34.69 -19.25 9.24
C LEU A 56 -34.92 -18.48 7.93
N GLN A 57 -33.89 -18.34 7.11
CA GLN A 57 -33.98 -17.69 5.80
C GLN A 57 -34.91 -18.47 4.87
N MET A 58 -34.80 -19.80 4.85
CA MET A 58 -35.68 -20.68 4.07
C MET A 58 -37.13 -20.60 4.52
N GLN A 59 -37.40 -20.60 5.83
CA GLN A 59 -38.74 -20.42 6.36
C GLN A 59 -39.32 -19.06 6.00
N THR A 60 -38.51 -18.00 6.11
CA THR A 60 -38.91 -16.64 5.72
C THR A 60 -39.24 -16.56 4.22
N TYR A 61 -38.45 -17.23 3.38
CA TYR A 61 -38.70 -17.31 1.95
C TYR A 61 -39.99 -18.06 1.61
N GLN A 62 -40.24 -19.21 2.25
CA GLN A 62 -41.49 -19.95 2.09
C GLN A 62 -42.71 -19.13 2.55
N ALA A 63 -42.60 -18.40 3.66
CA ALA A 63 -43.67 -17.51 4.13
C ALA A 63 -43.93 -16.35 3.16
N ALA A 64 -42.88 -15.83 2.50
CA ALA A 64 -43.01 -14.81 1.47
C ALA A 64 -43.73 -15.36 0.22
N LEU A 65 -43.37 -16.57 -0.24
CA LEU A 65 -44.04 -17.25 -1.35
C LEU A 65 -45.52 -17.53 -1.06
N LYS A 66 -45.86 -17.82 0.20
CA LYS A 66 -47.25 -17.98 0.67
C LYS A 66 -48.03 -16.65 0.79
N GLY A 67 -47.41 -15.51 0.49
CA GLY A 67 -48.08 -14.20 0.43
C GLY A 67 -48.02 -13.37 1.72
N SER A 68 -47.20 -13.75 2.71
CA SER A 68 -47.04 -12.92 3.92
C SER A 68 -46.33 -11.60 3.60
N LYS A 69 -47.03 -10.47 3.73
CA LYS A 69 -46.50 -9.13 3.43
C LYS A 69 -45.22 -8.80 4.22
N MET A 70 -45.12 -9.24 5.48
CA MET A 70 -43.94 -9.02 6.31
C MET A 70 -42.72 -9.81 5.82
N ALA A 71 -42.93 -11.08 5.46
CA ALA A 71 -41.89 -11.93 4.92
C ALA A 71 -41.40 -11.42 3.55
N VAL A 72 -42.33 -10.98 2.68
CA VAL A 72 -41.99 -10.37 1.38
C VAL A 72 -41.09 -9.15 1.55
N ARG A 73 -41.46 -8.21 2.44
CA ARG A 73 -40.61 -7.04 2.72
C ARG A 73 -39.22 -7.44 3.24
N LYS A 74 -39.14 -8.46 4.08
CA LYS A 74 -37.86 -8.96 4.61
C LYS A 74 -36.97 -9.53 3.51
N VAL A 75 -37.54 -10.35 2.62
CA VAL A 75 -36.83 -10.94 1.48
C VAL A 75 -36.34 -9.86 0.52
N LEU A 76 -37.17 -8.86 0.19
CA LEU A 76 -36.75 -7.73 -0.66
C LEU A 76 -35.54 -7.00 -0.06
N LYS A 77 -35.55 -6.75 1.25
CA LYS A 77 -34.41 -6.14 1.95
C LYS A 77 -33.15 -7.02 1.93
N MET A 78 -33.30 -8.34 1.94
CA MET A 78 -32.17 -9.26 1.78
C MET A 78 -31.59 -9.20 0.36
N ILE A 79 -32.45 -9.12 -0.66
CA ILE A 79 -32.04 -8.94 -2.06
C ILE A 79 -31.29 -7.62 -2.24
N GLU A 80 -31.83 -6.50 -1.75
CA GLU A 80 -31.17 -5.19 -1.81
C GLU A 80 -29.77 -5.21 -1.19
N LYS A 81 -29.62 -5.83 -0.01
CA LYS A 81 -28.31 -5.99 0.64
C LYS A 81 -27.34 -6.82 -0.20
N ARG A 82 -27.82 -7.89 -0.83
CA ARG A 82 -27.03 -8.75 -1.71
C ARG A 82 -26.56 -7.99 -2.94
N GLU A 83 -27.44 -7.26 -3.60
CA GLU A 83 -27.12 -6.44 -4.77
C GLU A 83 -26.09 -5.36 -4.42
N ALA A 84 -26.26 -4.67 -3.28
CA ALA A 84 -25.28 -3.70 -2.80
C ALA A 84 -23.91 -4.33 -2.49
N ALA A 85 -23.89 -5.55 -1.95
CA ALA A 85 -22.64 -6.28 -1.69
C ALA A 85 -21.96 -6.73 -2.99
N LEU A 86 -22.73 -7.21 -3.98
CA LEU A 86 -22.23 -7.57 -5.30
C LEU A 86 -21.65 -6.35 -6.02
N ALA A 87 -22.37 -5.21 -6.01
CA ALA A 87 -21.89 -3.96 -6.60
C ALA A 87 -20.56 -3.49 -6.01
N LYS A 88 -20.36 -3.65 -4.69
CA LYS A 88 -19.07 -3.34 -4.03
C LYS A 88 -17.95 -4.33 -4.41
N LYS A 89 -18.29 -5.58 -4.70
CA LYS A 89 -17.33 -6.63 -5.05
C LYS A 89 -16.86 -6.50 -6.50
N THR A 90 -17.72 -6.00 -7.39
CA THR A 90 -17.38 -5.69 -8.78
C THR A 90 -16.39 -4.53 -8.80
N ARG A 91 -15.10 -4.84 -8.83
CA ARG A 91 -14.07 -3.83 -9.10
C ARG A 91 -14.23 -3.37 -10.55
N PRO A 92 -14.05 -2.07 -10.86
CA PRO A 92 -13.94 -1.66 -12.26
C PRO A 92 -12.82 -2.49 -12.91
N PRO A 93 -12.97 -2.91 -14.18
CA PRO A 93 -11.90 -3.60 -14.88
C PRO A 93 -10.64 -2.75 -14.80
N ALA A 94 -9.51 -3.37 -14.45
CA ALA A 94 -8.24 -2.67 -14.44
C ALA A 94 -8.00 -2.07 -15.83
N LYS A 95 -7.71 -0.76 -15.89
CA LYS A 95 -7.29 -0.15 -17.15
C LYS A 95 -5.96 -0.79 -17.54
N ASN A 96 -5.89 -1.36 -18.75
CA ASN A 96 -4.63 -1.85 -19.30
C ASN A 96 -3.71 -0.65 -19.52
N ILE A 97 -2.81 -0.40 -18.57
CA ILE A 97 -1.75 0.59 -18.75
C ILE A 97 -0.75 -0.02 -19.71
N GLN A 98 -0.58 0.60 -20.88
CA GLN A 98 0.50 0.24 -21.79
C GLN A 98 1.82 0.69 -21.14
N LEU A 99 2.56 -0.26 -20.60
CA LEU A 99 3.91 -0.04 -20.08
C LEU A 99 4.87 -0.16 -21.27
N SER A 100 5.40 0.96 -21.77
CA SER A 100 6.54 0.94 -22.68
C SER A 100 7.84 0.95 -21.87
N CYS A 101 8.75 0.04 -22.19
CA CYS A 101 10.11 0.05 -21.66
C CYS A 101 11.03 0.61 -22.74
N HIS A 102 11.65 1.77 -22.48
CA HIS A 102 12.68 2.33 -23.36
C HIS A 102 14.05 1.97 -22.78
N HIS A 103 14.91 1.37 -23.61
CA HIS A 103 16.29 1.01 -23.24
C HIS A 103 17.30 2.16 -23.37
N SER A 104 16.83 3.37 -23.66
CA SER A 104 17.68 4.56 -23.67
C SER A 104 17.76 5.15 -22.27
N SER A 105 18.98 5.38 -21.79
CA SER A 105 19.27 6.14 -20.58
C SER A 105 18.87 7.61 -20.67
N ASP A 106 18.55 8.10 -21.88
CA ASP A 106 18.37 9.52 -22.13
C ASP A 106 16.98 10.03 -21.77
N ASN A 107 16.04 9.12 -21.54
CA ASN A 107 14.67 9.50 -21.12
C ASN A 107 14.65 10.30 -19.81
N ALA A 108 15.62 10.06 -18.92
CA ALA A 108 15.74 10.77 -17.65
C ALA A 108 16.51 12.09 -17.77
N ASN A 109 17.24 12.32 -18.87
CA ASN A 109 18.14 13.48 -19.00
C ASN A 109 17.37 14.80 -18.93
N GLU A 110 16.21 14.89 -19.59
CA GLU A 110 15.38 16.10 -19.58
C GLU A 110 14.86 16.40 -18.17
N ALA A 111 14.34 15.37 -17.48
CA ALA A 111 13.88 15.51 -16.10
C ALA A 111 15.02 15.91 -15.15
N LEU A 112 16.22 15.35 -15.31
CA LEU A 112 17.37 15.67 -14.49
C LEU A 112 17.85 17.12 -14.67
N ARG A 113 17.76 17.66 -15.91
CA ARG A 113 18.04 19.08 -16.20
C ARG A 113 17.00 20.00 -15.61
N LEU A 114 15.71 19.68 -15.78
CA LEU A 114 14.61 20.47 -15.20
C LEU A 114 14.68 20.54 -13.67
N LEU A 115 15.19 19.49 -13.02
CA LEU A 115 15.39 19.44 -11.57
C LEU A 115 16.74 19.98 -11.11
N GLU A 116 17.57 20.51 -12.03
CA GLU A 116 18.92 21.02 -11.74
C GLU A 116 19.81 20.00 -11.02
N ILE A 117 19.58 18.70 -11.28
CA ILE A 117 20.36 17.59 -10.74
C ILE A 117 21.57 17.35 -11.61
N ALA A 118 21.42 17.49 -12.93
CA ALA A 118 22.48 17.27 -13.89
C ALA A 118 22.34 18.24 -15.06
N ASP A 119 23.46 18.62 -15.66
CA ASP A 119 23.51 19.52 -16.81
C ASP A 119 24.55 19.06 -17.84
N VAL A 120 24.54 19.66 -19.02
CA VAL A 120 25.48 19.35 -20.09
C VAL A 120 26.89 19.73 -19.69
N ASP A 121 27.84 18.86 -19.99
CA ASP A 121 29.25 19.18 -19.83
C ASP A 121 29.63 20.32 -20.81
N PRO A 122 30.13 21.48 -20.34
CA PRO A 122 30.50 22.60 -21.22
C PRO A 122 31.56 22.24 -22.25
N GLU A 123 32.42 21.28 -21.93
CA GLU A 123 33.49 20.80 -22.82
C GLU A 123 32.99 19.74 -23.82
N PHE A 124 31.91 19.04 -23.50
CA PHE A 124 31.41 17.90 -24.27
C PHE A 124 29.89 17.85 -24.28
N THR A 125 29.28 18.46 -25.30
CA THR A 125 27.81 18.59 -25.42
C THR A 125 27.05 17.26 -25.43
N SER A 126 27.71 16.16 -25.79
CA SER A 126 27.13 14.81 -25.77
C SER A 126 27.08 14.16 -24.38
N ARG A 127 27.68 14.79 -23.36
CA ARG A 127 27.83 14.25 -22.02
C ARG A 127 27.06 15.10 -21.02
N ILE A 128 26.47 14.43 -20.03
CA ILE A 128 25.83 15.08 -18.89
C ILE A 128 26.68 14.82 -17.65
N LYS A 129 26.84 15.87 -16.83
CA LYS A 129 27.48 15.82 -15.53
C LYS A 129 26.47 16.14 -14.45
N VAL A 130 26.60 15.48 -13.30
CA VAL A 130 25.74 15.67 -12.14
C VAL A 130 26.28 16.86 -11.32
N HIS A 131 25.39 17.69 -10.81
CA HIS A 131 25.80 18.78 -9.92
C HIS A 131 26.34 18.26 -8.59
N THR A 132 27.31 18.99 -8.04
CA THR A 132 28.03 18.62 -6.81
C THR A 132 27.09 18.34 -5.64
N TRP A 133 26.01 19.12 -5.50
CA TRP A 133 25.05 18.97 -4.40
C TRP A 133 24.33 17.62 -4.47
N ALA A 134 23.95 17.18 -5.67
CA ALA A 134 23.24 15.94 -5.90
C ALA A 134 24.16 14.73 -5.66
N THR A 135 25.40 14.79 -6.16
CA THR A 135 26.42 13.78 -5.88
C THR A 135 26.73 13.71 -4.38
N GLN A 136 26.86 14.86 -3.70
CA GLN A 136 27.10 14.91 -2.25
C GLN A 136 25.93 14.31 -1.46
N ALA A 137 24.69 14.60 -1.85
CA ALA A 137 23.50 14.02 -1.26
C ALA A 137 23.49 12.50 -1.43
N ALA A 138 23.85 11.99 -2.62
CA ALA A 138 23.96 10.56 -2.88
C ALA A 138 25.05 9.87 -2.01
N LEU A 139 26.22 10.50 -1.87
CA LEU A 139 27.33 10.00 -1.03
C LEU A 139 26.99 9.98 0.47
N SER A 140 26.15 10.91 0.92
CA SER A 140 25.75 11.02 2.34
C SER A 140 24.80 9.91 2.79
N ARG A 141 24.19 9.16 1.85
CA ARG A 141 23.19 8.14 2.19
C ARG A 141 23.82 6.98 2.99
N PRO A 142 23.21 6.56 4.11
CA PRO A 142 23.65 5.39 4.86
C PRO A 142 23.38 4.09 4.08
N GLY A 143 24.13 3.02 4.39
CA GLY A 143 23.86 1.67 3.86
C GLY A 143 24.42 1.35 2.47
N ARG A 144 25.29 2.19 1.89
CA ARG A 144 25.97 1.89 0.61
C ARG A 144 27.25 1.06 0.81
N ARG A 145 27.54 0.18 -0.15
CA ARG A 145 28.80 -0.59 -0.25
C ARG A 145 30.00 0.37 -0.30
N LYS A 146 31.19 -0.14 0.08
CA LYS A 146 32.46 0.56 -0.19
C LYS A 146 32.61 0.81 -1.70
N PHE A 147 33.14 1.98 -2.04
CA PHE A 147 33.45 2.38 -3.40
C PHE A 147 34.80 1.79 -3.81
N ALA A 148 34.85 1.14 -4.97
CA ALA A 148 36.12 0.75 -5.57
C ALA A 148 36.86 2.00 -6.09
N GLY A 149 38.18 1.93 -6.24
CA GLY A 149 38.96 3.03 -6.81
C GLY A 149 38.47 3.47 -8.19
N LYS A 150 37.94 2.54 -9.00
CA LYS A 150 37.28 2.86 -10.27
C LYS A 150 36.00 3.68 -10.07
N ASP A 151 35.13 3.25 -9.15
CA ASP A 151 33.88 3.96 -8.83
C ASP A 151 34.16 5.42 -8.41
N VAL A 152 35.22 5.64 -7.61
CA VAL A 152 35.63 6.98 -7.19
C VAL A 152 36.06 7.84 -8.39
N LYS A 153 36.84 7.27 -9.31
CA LYS A 153 37.25 7.96 -10.55
C LYS A 153 36.05 8.32 -11.42
N ASP A 154 35.14 7.37 -11.61
CA ASP A 154 33.94 7.58 -12.43
C ASP A 154 33.03 8.66 -11.81
N ILE A 155 32.81 8.62 -10.48
CA ILE A 155 32.02 9.64 -9.78
C ILE A 155 32.66 11.03 -9.93
N LYS A 156 33.98 11.14 -9.80
CA LYS A 156 34.68 12.42 -10.01
C LYS A 156 34.55 12.90 -11.44
N PHE A 157 34.69 12.00 -12.41
CA PHE A 157 34.60 12.31 -13.84
C PHE A 157 33.22 12.85 -14.24
N PHE A 158 32.15 12.29 -13.69
CA PHE A 158 30.77 12.67 -13.98
C PHE A 158 30.17 13.73 -13.05
N THR A 159 30.95 14.36 -12.18
CA THR A 159 30.46 15.38 -11.24
C THR A 159 31.10 16.73 -11.48
N PHE A 160 30.29 17.79 -11.49
CA PHE A 160 30.79 19.17 -11.48
C PHE A 160 31.53 19.48 -10.18
N ASP A 161 32.61 20.27 -10.26
CA ASP A 161 33.45 20.67 -9.11
C ASP A 161 33.76 19.50 -8.17
N SER A 162 34.24 18.38 -8.73
CA SER A 162 34.40 17.12 -7.98
C SER A 162 35.31 17.25 -6.75
N ASP A 163 36.19 18.25 -6.72
CA ASP A 163 37.09 18.54 -5.60
C ASP A 163 36.35 19.03 -4.34
N LYS A 164 35.13 19.55 -4.49
CA LYS A 164 34.28 19.98 -3.37
C LYS A 164 33.57 18.81 -2.67
N LEU A 165 33.65 17.59 -3.21
CA LEU A 165 32.98 16.41 -2.66
C LEU A 165 33.65 15.92 -1.37
N ARG A 166 32.83 15.70 -0.34
CA ARG A 166 33.23 15.08 0.92
C ARG A 166 32.96 13.59 0.88
N TRP A 167 34.04 12.82 0.81
CA TRP A 167 33.98 11.37 0.80
C TRP A 167 33.72 10.79 2.19
N PRO A 168 32.87 9.75 2.30
CA PRO A 168 32.65 9.08 3.57
C PRO A 168 33.92 8.35 4.04
N ARG A 169 34.33 8.60 5.29
CA ARG A 169 35.51 7.96 5.92
C ARG A 169 35.37 6.44 5.92
N GLY A 170 36.45 5.73 5.56
CA GLY A 170 36.52 4.25 5.57
C GLY A 170 35.66 3.54 4.51
N ARG A 171 35.07 4.28 3.57
CA ARG A 171 34.19 3.76 2.50
C ARG A 171 34.82 3.78 1.11
N ILE A 172 36.08 4.15 0.98
CA ILE A 172 36.88 3.95 -0.23
C ILE A 172 37.73 2.70 0.03
N ALA A 173 37.66 1.74 -0.89
CA ALA A 173 38.45 0.50 -0.85
C ALA A 173 39.91 0.73 -1.26
#